data_AF-A0A087TCM3-F1
#
_entry.id   AF-A0A087TCM3-F1
#
_cell.length_a   1.000
_cell.length_b   1.000
_cell.length_c   1.000
_cell.angle_alpha   90.00
_cell.angle_beta   90.00
_cell.angle_gamma   90.00
#
_symmetry.space_group_name_H-M   'P 1'
#
loop_
_entity.id
_entity.type
_entity.pdbx_description
1 polymer ?
#
loop_
_entity_poly.entity_id
_entity_poly.type
_entity_poly.pdbx_seq_one_letter_code
_entity_poly.pdbx_strand_id
1 'polypeptide(L)'
;MQSGSALSPWAIARNSLAYTRQIAKSLKCPTEDNAVLVECLRQRSVQDILAVPLSVPDHLSAFGPTIDGVVVPGEPADIMEKHTDFFGQYDLMFGMTRVESYDQYSSEEDRAGIDVQRRDRLLRTLVRNLFSYHLQEIFLTVVNEYTDWSKPDQHPINVLDSTTDAMSDALVVAPLVRVGNLHSRIQYPKRPKTYEYVFHYQTEDALYSQRMGCVHGEELSYVFGAPMVSFLSYFPKNFSKTESVLSENVINFWTNFAKYGDPNGHHHGNQENNEKGKGKIEKLSWPEYNETHQKYINFAGVKPKVKDHYHAHRLSFWLNLIPTLHRAAASESTANHHLLDDHDNPLTYDGIVRSKSPGDTMVMTTPSTTSPSPSTTPRGSGINTSAYATLIILEERPTVAAKSMNITDSLAMIFQQGAYSTALTVTIGIGCSLLLLNIIIFAGVYLNRDRTVHHHVDYKERS
;
A
#
# COMPACT_ATOMS: atom_id res chain seq x y z
N MET A 1 -15.26 -5.39 -5.63
CA MET A 1 -14.78 -5.04 -4.28
C MET A 1 -14.61 -3.53 -4.22
N GLN A 2 -15.24 -2.85 -3.29
CA GLN A 2 -15.18 -1.38 -3.19
C GLN A 2 -14.60 -1.01 -1.83
N SER A 3 -13.46 -0.32 -1.82
CA SER A 3 -12.81 0.23 -0.62
C SER A 3 -12.61 -0.76 0.54
N GLY A 4 -12.33 -2.03 0.23
CA GLY A 4 -12.14 -3.06 1.25
C GLY A 4 -11.58 -4.36 0.70
N SER A 5 -10.71 -5.00 1.49
CA SER A 5 -10.06 -6.26 1.13
C SER A 5 -9.92 -7.19 2.33
N ALA A 6 -9.79 -8.50 2.09
CA ALA A 6 -9.47 -9.47 3.14
C ALA A 6 -8.05 -9.31 3.71
N LEU A 7 -7.21 -8.47 3.09
CA LEU A 7 -5.85 -8.17 3.53
C LEU A 7 -5.77 -6.92 4.40
N SER A 8 -6.88 -6.18 4.55
CA SER A 8 -6.92 -5.00 5.42
C SER A 8 -6.77 -5.42 6.89
N PRO A 9 -6.09 -4.63 7.75
CA PRO A 9 -5.80 -5.02 9.14
C PRO A 9 -7.04 -5.33 9.98
N TRP A 10 -8.16 -4.69 9.66
CA TRP A 10 -9.45 -4.85 10.32
C TRP A 10 -10.31 -6.00 9.75
N ALA A 11 -9.88 -6.69 8.69
CA ALA A 11 -10.72 -7.69 8.02
C ALA A 11 -10.85 -9.01 8.80
N ILE A 12 -9.82 -9.42 9.54
CA ILE A 12 -9.80 -10.65 10.35
C ILE A 12 -9.71 -10.29 11.83
N ALA A 13 -10.71 -10.74 12.60
CA ALA A 13 -10.80 -10.50 14.03
C ALA A 13 -9.98 -11.53 14.83
N ARG A 14 -8.66 -11.33 14.90
CA ARG A 14 -7.74 -12.32 15.48
C ARG A 14 -7.98 -12.58 16.98
N ASN A 15 -8.45 -11.57 17.70
CA ASN A 15 -8.61 -11.62 19.17
C ASN A 15 -10.06 -11.82 19.63
N SER A 16 -10.95 -12.30 18.76
CA SER A 16 -12.38 -12.49 19.11
C SER A 16 -12.62 -13.35 20.34
N LEU A 17 -11.80 -14.39 20.59
CA LEU A 17 -11.95 -15.22 21.79
C LEU A 17 -11.66 -14.43 23.08
N ALA A 18 -10.67 -13.54 23.07
CA ALA A 18 -10.34 -12.69 24.21
C ALA A 18 -11.50 -11.73 24.52
N TYR A 19 -12.07 -11.08 23.49
CA TYR A 19 -13.22 -10.20 23.65
C TYR A 19 -14.49 -10.97 24.05
N THR A 20 -14.69 -12.18 23.53
CA THR A 20 -15.80 -13.06 23.96
C THR A 20 -15.74 -13.34 25.46
N ARG A 21 -14.55 -13.65 25.99
CA ARG A 21 -14.35 -13.85 27.44
C ARG A 21 -14.55 -12.57 28.24
N GLN A 22 -14.18 -11.41 27.71
CA GLN A 22 -14.46 -10.12 28.34
C GLN A 22 -15.96 -9.86 28.45
N ILE A 23 -16.73 -10.11 27.39
CA ILE A 23 -18.20 -10.02 27.41
C ILE A 23 -18.77 -10.99 28.44
N ALA A 24 -18.37 -12.26 28.38
CA ALA A 24 -18.84 -13.28 29.31
C ALA A 24 -18.58 -12.88 30.77
N LYS A 25 -17.38 -12.38 31.08
CA LYS A 25 -17.03 -11.89 32.42
C LYS A 25 -17.91 -10.72 32.86
N SER A 26 -18.16 -9.75 31.98
CA SER A 26 -19.02 -8.59 32.26
C SER A 26 -20.46 -9.01 32.56
N LEU A 27 -20.99 -9.96 31.78
CA LEU A 27 -22.34 -10.50 31.92
C LEU A 27 -22.44 -11.64 32.94
N LYS A 28 -21.41 -11.85 33.76
CA LYS A 28 -21.35 -12.89 34.81
C LYS A 28 -21.65 -14.29 34.26
N CYS A 29 -21.23 -14.58 33.03
CA CYS A 29 -21.23 -15.92 32.45
C CYS A 29 -19.93 -16.66 32.81
N PRO A 30 -19.98 -18.00 32.97
CA PRO A 30 -18.78 -18.81 33.18
C PRO A 30 -17.79 -18.67 32.02
N THR A 31 -16.49 -18.64 32.32
CA THR A 31 -15.41 -18.44 31.32
C THR A 31 -14.46 -19.62 31.13
N GLU A 32 -14.52 -20.62 32.00
CA GLU A 32 -13.61 -21.77 32.00
C GLU A 32 -13.95 -22.77 30.88
N ASP A 33 -15.25 -23.08 30.71
CA ASP A 33 -15.74 -23.99 29.69
C ASP A 33 -16.44 -23.22 28.57
N ASN A 34 -15.97 -23.39 27.33
CA ASN A 34 -16.49 -22.67 26.18
C ASN A 34 -17.95 -23.03 25.85
N ALA A 35 -18.39 -24.28 26.06
CA ALA A 35 -19.75 -24.69 25.76
C ALA A 35 -20.74 -24.07 26.77
N VAL A 36 -20.38 -24.09 28.06
CA VAL A 36 -21.18 -23.45 29.12
C VAL A 36 -21.20 -21.93 28.96
N LEU A 37 -20.06 -21.33 28.58
CA LEU A 37 -19.96 -19.90 28.27
C LEU A 37 -20.98 -19.51 27.20
N VAL A 38 -20.97 -20.22 26.06
CA VAL A 38 -21.85 -19.92 24.93
C VAL A 38 -23.31 -20.11 25.32
N GLU A 39 -23.65 -21.16 26.07
CA GLU A 39 -25.03 -21.38 26.51
C GLU A 39 -25.53 -20.27 27.45
N CYS A 40 -24.68 -19.78 28.35
CA CYS A 40 -25.01 -18.62 29.17
C CYS A 40 -25.21 -17.36 28.33
N LEU A 41 -24.34 -17.10 27.34
CA LEU A 41 -24.48 -15.93 26.46
C LEU A 41 -25.76 -15.97 25.63
N ARG A 42 -26.23 -17.15 25.20
CA ARG A 42 -27.53 -17.29 24.50
C ARG A 42 -28.73 -16.88 25.35
N GLN A 43 -28.60 -16.90 26.68
CA GLN A 43 -29.65 -16.49 27.61
C GLN A 43 -29.60 -14.99 27.94
N ARG A 44 -28.60 -14.25 27.45
CA ARG A 44 -28.48 -12.80 27.64
C ARG A 44 -29.22 -12.05 26.53
N SER A 45 -29.75 -10.88 26.86
CA SER A 45 -30.36 -10.03 25.84
C SER A 45 -29.27 -9.49 24.90
N VAL A 46 -29.65 -9.23 23.65
CA VAL A 46 -28.75 -8.62 22.66
C VAL A 46 -28.27 -7.25 23.16
N GLN A 47 -29.16 -6.49 23.81
CA GLN A 47 -28.84 -5.19 24.38
C GLN A 47 -27.75 -5.28 25.45
N ASP A 48 -27.82 -6.27 26.35
CA ASP A 48 -26.79 -6.46 27.39
C ASP A 48 -25.44 -6.81 26.76
N ILE A 49 -25.42 -7.65 25.72
CA ILE A 49 -24.21 -8.03 25.00
C ILE A 49 -23.58 -6.81 24.32
N LEU A 50 -24.38 -6.02 23.60
CA LEU A 50 -23.91 -4.83 22.88
C LEU A 50 -23.50 -3.69 23.82
N ALA A 51 -24.05 -3.64 25.03
CA ALA A 51 -23.72 -2.61 26.02
C ALA A 51 -22.37 -2.84 26.72
N VAL A 52 -21.73 -4.01 26.55
CA VAL A 52 -20.42 -4.26 27.17
C VAL A 52 -19.34 -3.40 26.51
N PRO A 53 -18.63 -2.54 27.26
CA PRO A 53 -17.53 -1.76 26.70
C PRO A 53 -16.32 -2.66 26.43
N LEU A 54 -15.79 -2.57 25.20
CA LEU A 54 -14.60 -3.30 24.78
C LEU A 54 -13.48 -2.31 24.47
N SER A 55 -12.26 -2.67 24.90
CA SER A 55 -11.05 -1.92 24.57
C SER A 55 -10.39 -2.60 23.38
N VAL A 56 -10.82 -2.20 22.18
CA VAL A 56 -10.32 -2.74 20.91
C VAL A 56 -9.23 -1.80 20.41
N PRO A 57 -8.00 -2.28 20.14
CA PRO A 57 -7.00 -1.44 19.52
C PRO A 57 -7.49 -0.87 18.20
N ASP A 58 -7.22 0.41 17.98
CA ASP A 58 -7.62 1.13 16.79
C ASP A 58 -7.10 0.42 15.53
N HIS A 59 -7.89 0.50 14.45
CA HIS A 59 -7.64 -0.15 13.15
C HIS A 59 -7.77 -1.68 13.13
N LEU A 60 -8.12 -2.31 14.26
CA LEU A 60 -8.40 -3.74 14.36
C LEU A 60 -9.88 -3.98 14.73
N SER A 61 -10.34 -5.21 14.61
CA SER A 61 -11.73 -5.58 14.92
C SER A 61 -11.79 -6.60 16.06
N ALA A 62 -12.73 -6.37 16.99
CA ALA A 62 -13.01 -7.33 18.06
C ALA A 62 -13.78 -8.55 17.55
N PHE A 63 -14.79 -8.32 16.73
CA PHE A 63 -15.63 -9.36 16.14
C PHE A 63 -15.74 -9.13 14.64
N GLY A 64 -15.68 -10.23 13.89
CA GLY A 64 -15.66 -10.26 12.44
C GLY A 64 -15.31 -11.66 11.96
N PRO A 65 -14.96 -11.84 10.68
CA PRO A 65 -14.41 -13.09 10.18
C PRO A 65 -13.19 -13.54 11.01
N THR A 66 -13.10 -14.84 11.29
CA THR A 66 -11.95 -15.46 11.99
C THR A 66 -11.43 -16.62 11.15
N ILE A 67 -10.16 -16.98 11.33
CA ILE A 67 -9.56 -18.15 10.68
C ILE A 67 -10.01 -19.38 11.44
N ASP A 68 -11.12 -19.97 11.00
CA ASP A 68 -11.79 -21.09 11.65
C ASP A 68 -11.35 -22.47 11.09
N GLY A 69 -10.59 -22.48 9.99
CA GLY A 69 -10.17 -23.70 9.31
C GLY A 69 -11.25 -24.34 8.43
N VAL A 70 -12.44 -23.72 8.34
CA VAL A 70 -13.60 -24.25 7.61
C VAL A 70 -14.11 -23.24 6.59
N VAL A 71 -14.65 -22.11 7.03
CA VAL A 71 -15.11 -21.03 6.13
C VAL A 71 -13.93 -20.20 5.65
N VAL A 72 -13.02 -19.86 6.57
CA VAL A 72 -11.74 -19.21 6.30
C VAL A 72 -10.64 -20.22 6.66
N PRO A 73 -10.17 -21.03 5.69
CA PRO A 73 -9.33 -22.19 5.97
C PRO A 73 -7.90 -21.85 6.43
N GLY A 74 -7.48 -20.60 6.27
CA GLY A 74 -6.13 -20.14 6.58
C GLY A 74 -5.98 -18.64 6.40
N GLU A 75 -4.76 -18.14 6.49
CA GLU A 75 -4.45 -16.72 6.27
C GLU A 75 -4.86 -16.27 4.86
N PRO A 76 -5.66 -15.19 4.71
CA PRO A 76 -6.11 -14.74 3.39
C PRO A 76 -4.98 -14.47 2.40
N ALA A 77 -3.85 -13.92 2.87
CA ALA A 77 -2.68 -13.66 2.05
C ALA A 77 -2.08 -14.97 1.49
N ASP A 78 -1.94 -15.99 2.33
CA ASP A 78 -1.40 -17.30 1.93
C ASP A 78 -2.35 -18.02 0.97
N ILE A 79 -3.67 -17.94 1.21
CA ILE A 79 -4.68 -18.54 0.33
C ILE A 79 -4.61 -17.90 -1.05
N MET A 80 -4.57 -16.57 -1.14
CA MET A 80 -4.51 -15.85 -2.42
C MET A 80 -3.22 -16.13 -3.20
N GLU A 81 -2.11 -16.40 -2.52
CA GLU A 81 -0.82 -16.69 -3.16
C GLU A 81 -0.64 -18.16 -3.54
N LYS A 82 -1.01 -19.09 -2.65
CA LYS A 82 -0.71 -20.53 -2.79
C LYS A 82 -1.88 -21.35 -3.31
N HIS A 83 -3.11 -20.90 -3.06
CA HIS A 83 -4.34 -21.62 -3.38
C HIS A 83 -5.23 -20.79 -4.31
N THR A 84 -4.68 -20.48 -5.48
CA THR A 84 -5.30 -19.58 -6.47
C THR A 84 -6.67 -20.04 -6.94
N ASP A 85 -7.01 -21.33 -6.83
CA ASP A 85 -8.29 -21.88 -7.27
C ASP A 85 -9.52 -21.28 -6.55
N PHE A 86 -9.37 -20.91 -5.26
CA PHE A 86 -10.49 -20.34 -4.50
C PHE A 86 -10.93 -18.97 -5.04
N PHE A 87 -9.95 -18.17 -5.47
CA PHE A 87 -10.16 -16.78 -5.86
C PHE A 87 -10.14 -16.58 -7.38
N GLY A 88 -9.32 -17.34 -8.10
CA GLY A 88 -9.07 -17.23 -9.54
C GLY A 88 -10.18 -17.76 -10.45
N GLN A 89 -11.25 -18.30 -9.87
CA GLN A 89 -12.45 -18.72 -10.60
C GLN A 89 -13.38 -17.55 -10.96
N TYR A 90 -13.15 -16.36 -10.40
CA TYR A 90 -13.98 -15.17 -10.60
C TYR A 90 -13.20 -14.08 -11.33
N ASP A 91 -13.87 -13.32 -12.20
CA ASP A 91 -13.33 -12.04 -12.65
C ASP A 91 -13.42 -11.03 -11.48
N LEU A 92 -12.48 -10.10 -11.39
CA LEU A 92 -12.38 -9.13 -10.31
C LEU A 92 -12.48 -7.70 -10.84
N MET A 93 -13.44 -6.95 -10.33
CA MET A 93 -13.45 -5.49 -10.39
C MET A 93 -13.24 -4.96 -8.97
N PHE A 94 -12.19 -4.18 -8.78
CA PHE A 94 -11.86 -3.58 -7.49
C PHE A 94 -11.56 -2.09 -7.62
N GLY A 95 -11.73 -1.35 -6.53
CA GLY A 95 -11.37 0.07 -6.53
C GLY A 95 -11.55 0.72 -5.18
N MET A 96 -11.08 1.96 -5.12
CA MET A 96 -11.00 2.79 -3.92
C MET A 96 -11.52 4.19 -4.20
N THR A 97 -11.79 4.95 -3.15
CA THR A 97 -12.03 6.39 -3.21
C THR A 97 -10.70 7.16 -3.10
N ARG A 98 -10.70 8.48 -3.36
CA ARG A 98 -9.50 9.31 -3.18
C ARG A 98 -9.02 9.26 -1.73
N VAL A 99 -9.96 9.35 -0.78
CA VAL A 99 -9.69 9.48 0.65
C VAL A 99 -10.44 8.39 1.39
N GLU A 100 -9.71 7.45 1.98
CA GLU A 100 -10.28 6.27 2.63
C GLU A 100 -10.35 6.42 4.16
N SER A 101 -9.58 7.34 4.74
CA SER A 101 -9.47 7.55 6.21
C SER A 101 -9.94 8.93 6.68
N TYR A 102 -10.94 9.50 6.01
CA TYR A 102 -11.50 10.82 6.37
C TYR A 102 -12.15 10.83 7.76
N ASP A 103 -12.80 9.73 8.15
CA ASP A 103 -13.61 9.65 9.39
C ASP A 103 -12.79 9.73 10.70
N GLN A 104 -11.46 9.86 10.60
CA GLN A 104 -10.56 9.99 11.75
C GLN A 104 -10.45 11.41 12.30
N TYR A 105 -11.03 12.39 11.60
CA TYR A 105 -10.85 13.81 11.90
C TYR A 105 -12.16 14.49 12.27
N SER A 106 -12.08 15.41 13.22
CA SER A 106 -13.20 16.29 13.57
C SER A 106 -13.46 17.32 12.47
N SER A 107 -14.66 17.91 12.46
CA SER A 107 -14.97 19.01 11.53
C SER A 107 -14.11 20.26 11.75
N GLU A 108 -13.53 20.42 12.94
CA GLU A 108 -12.57 21.50 13.23
C GLU A 108 -11.21 21.21 12.59
N GLU A 109 -10.69 20.00 12.76
CA GLU A 109 -9.44 19.56 12.12
C GLU A 109 -9.55 19.57 10.60
N ASP A 110 -10.68 19.19 10.00
CA ASP A 110 -10.89 19.27 8.54
C ASP A 110 -10.72 20.71 8.00
N ARG A 111 -11.14 21.70 8.78
CA ARG A 111 -11.07 23.13 8.42
C ARG A 111 -9.72 23.76 8.72
N ALA A 112 -9.13 23.44 9.87
CA ALA A 112 -7.93 24.10 10.38
C ALA A 112 -6.63 23.32 10.09
N GLY A 113 -6.73 22.02 9.82
CA GLY A 113 -5.61 21.09 9.75
C GLY A 113 -5.25 20.52 11.12
N ILE A 114 -4.16 19.74 11.15
CA ILE A 114 -3.61 19.16 12.38
C ILE A 114 -2.16 19.59 12.56
N ASP A 115 -1.70 19.61 13.81
CA ASP A 115 -0.30 19.83 14.11
C ASP A 115 0.53 18.54 13.94
N VAL A 116 1.86 18.71 13.97
CA VAL A 116 2.82 17.62 13.82
C VAL A 116 2.68 16.61 14.97
N GLN A 117 2.34 17.07 16.17
CA GLN A 117 2.18 16.21 17.34
C GLN A 117 0.97 15.28 17.19
N ARG A 118 -0.16 15.77 16.68
CA ARG A 118 -1.36 14.99 16.34
C ARG A 118 -1.05 13.98 15.25
N ARG A 119 -0.35 14.37 14.18
CA ARG A 119 0.15 13.42 13.16
C ARG A 119 0.96 12.31 13.80
N ASP A 120 1.95 12.65 14.62
CA ASP A 120 2.87 11.66 15.18
C ASP A 120 2.12 10.68 16.09
N ARG A 121 1.16 11.14 16.91
CA ARG A 121 0.31 10.25 17.71
C ARG A 121 -0.52 9.29 16.86
N LEU A 122 -1.14 9.78 15.77
CA LEU A 122 -1.91 8.95 14.85
C LEU A 122 -1.03 7.87 14.19
N LEU A 123 0.10 8.28 13.61
CA LEU A 123 1.02 7.36 12.92
C LEU A 123 1.69 6.37 13.88
N ARG A 124 2.02 6.78 15.11
CA ARG A 124 2.54 5.86 16.14
C ARG A 124 1.52 4.80 16.53
N THR A 125 0.25 5.17 16.62
CA THR A 125 -0.85 4.25 16.92
C THR A 125 -1.04 3.25 15.79
N LEU A 126 -1.10 3.74 14.54
CA LEU A 126 -1.12 2.91 13.34
C LEU A 126 0.01 1.88 13.37
N VAL A 127 1.26 2.34 13.54
CA VAL A 127 2.42 1.45 13.51
C VAL A 127 2.39 0.42 14.63
N ARG A 128 2.06 0.83 15.85
CA ARG A 128 2.00 -0.07 17.02
C ARG A 128 0.93 -1.16 16.89
N ASN A 129 -0.19 -0.85 16.26
CA ASN A 129 -1.31 -1.77 16.12
C ASN A 129 -1.14 -2.71 14.92
N LEU A 130 -0.49 -2.26 13.84
CA LEU A 130 -0.34 -3.04 12.60
C LEU A 130 0.93 -3.90 12.56
N PHE A 131 2.03 -3.45 13.17
CA PHE A 131 3.34 -4.10 13.05
C PHE A 131 3.84 -4.59 14.40
N SER A 132 4.76 -5.55 14.40
CA SER A 132 5.34 -6.15 15.62
C SER A 132 6.86 -6.00 15.73
N TYR A 133 7.54 -5.70 14.62
CA TYR A 133 9.01 -5.59 14.55
C TYR A 133 9.43 -4.23 13.98
N HIS A 134 10.52 -3.68 14.50
CA HIS A 134 11.16 -2.44 14.01
C HIS A 134 10.19 -1.26 13.92
N LEU A 135 9.38 -1.08 14.97
CA LEU A 135 8.31 -0.09 14.96
C LEU A 135 8.85 1.33 14.82
N GLN A 136 9.98 1.63 15.45
CA GLN A 136 10.59 2.97 15.37
C GLN A 136 11.05 3.29 13.95
N GLU A 137 11.72 2.35 13.28
CA GLU A 137 12.19 2.51 11.91
C GLU A 137 11.01 2.64 10.93
N ILE A 138 9.97 1.81 11.10
CA ILE A 138 8.75 1.90 10.30
C ILE A 138 8.10 3.28 10.49
N PHE A 139 7.90 3.72 11.72
CA PHE A 139 7.31 5.04 12.02
C PHE A 139 8.09 6.19 11.38
N LEU A 140 9.41 6.23 11.57
CA LEU A 140 10.27 7.27 10.98
C LEU A 140 10.22 7.24 9.46
N THR A 141 10.16 6.05 8.85
CA THR A 141 10.07 5.92 7.40
C THR A 141 8.72 6.42 6.88
N VAL A 142 7.59 6.11 7.56
CA VAL A 142 6.27 6.65 7.20
C VAL A 142 6.28 8.18 7.30
N VAL A 143 6.79 8.74 8.39
CA VAL A 143 6.88 10.21 8.56
C VAL A 143 7.72 10.82 7.43
N ASN A 144 8.84 10.20 7.08
CA ASN A 144 9.71 10.69 6.01
C ASN A 144 9.02 10.67 4.65
N GLU A 145 8.30 9.59 4.32
CA GLU A 145 7.62 9.41 3.03
C GLU A 145 6.42 10.34 2.84
N TYR A 146 5.69 10.63 3.93
CA TYR A 146 4.48 11.47 3.91
C TYR A 146 4.73 12.91 4.39
N THR A 147 5.98 13.36 4.44
CA THR A 147 6.30 14.77 4.68
C THR A 147 6.77 15.41 3.38
N ASP A 148 6.14 16.52 2.97
CA ASP A 148 6.65 17.31 1.84
C ASP A 148 7.84 18.16 2.30
N TRP A 149 9.04 17.59 2.14
CA TRP A 149 10.31 18.23 2.48
C TRP A 149 10.68 19.39 1.54
N SER A 150 9.94 19.62 0.46
CA SER A 150 10.13 20.80 -0.40
C SER A 150 9.60 22.08 0.26
N LYS A 151 8.79 21.95 1.31
CA LYS A 151 8.22 23.06 2.07
C LYS A 151 8.95 23.22 3.41
N PRO A 152 9.54 24.41 3.68
CA PRO A 152 10.24 24.65 4.95
C PRO A 152 9.26 24.63 6.14
N ASP A 153 8.06 25.19 5.95
CA ASP A 153 7.01 25.20 6.95
C ASP A 153 5.95 24.15 6.63
N GLN A 154 5.64 23.32 7.63
CA GLN A 154 4.62 22.29 7.54
C GLN A 154 3.25 22.91 7.91
N HIS A 155 2.56 23.45 6.90
CA HIS A 155 1.23 24.01 7.10
C HIS A 155 0.25 22.94 7.64
N PRO A 156 -0.56 23.22 8.69
CA PRO A 156 -1.40 22.21 9.34
C PRO A 156 -2.31 21.41 8.40
N ILE A 157 -2.84 22.06 7.36
CA ILE A 157 -3.65 21.39 6.32
C ILE A 157 -2.83 20.37 5.52
N ASN A 158 -1.57 20.69 5.17
CA ASN A 158 -0.73 19.74 4.43
C ASN A 158 -0.34 18.55 5.32
N VAL A 159 -0.16 18.80 6.62
CA VAL A 159 0.06 17.75 7.62
C VAL A 159 -1.17 16.85 7.69
N LEU A 160 -2.38 17.40 7.77
CA LEU A 160 -3.62 16.65 7.74
C LEU A 160 -3.72 15.78 6.49
N ASP A 161 -3.52 16.37 5.30
CA ASP A 161 -3.71 15.68 4.02
C ASP A 161 -2.74 14.52 3.85
N SER A 162 -1.47 14.77 4.17
CA SER A 162 -0.44 13.75 4.05
C SER A 162 -0.60 12.65 5.10
N THR A 163 -1.07 12.99 6.31
CA THR A 163 -1.44 12.00 7.33
C THR A 163 -2.63 11.16 6.86
N THR A 164 -3.65 11.80 6.28
CA THR A 164 -4.84 11.12 5.78
C THR A 164 -4.48 10.17 4.64
N ASP A 165 -3.59 10.58 3.74
CA ASP A 165 -3.05 9.72 2.68
C ASP A 165 -2.30 8.52 3.27
N ALA A 166 -1.46 8.70 4.31
CA ALA A 166 -0.74 7.61 4.97
C ALA A 166 -1.69 6.58 5.60
N MET A 167 -2.72 7.05 6.31
CA MET A 167 -3.74 6.19 6.92
C MET A 167 -4.55 5.46 5.85
N SER A 168 -4.98 6.16 4.80
CA SER A 168 -5.73 5.59 3.68
C SER A 168 -4.92 4.51 2.95
N ASP A 169 -3.65 4.80 2.68
CA ASP A 169 -2.76 3.89 1.98
C ASP A 169 -2.49 2.61 2.80
N ALA A 170 -2.25 2.76 4.11
CA ALA A 170 -1.98 1.62 4.99
C ALA A 170 -3.20 0.72 5.24
N LEU A 171 -4.39 1.32 5.43
CA LEU A 171 -5.58 0.60 5.89
C LEU A 171 -6.42 0.03 4.75
N VAL A 172 -6.41 0.66 3.58
CA VAL A 172 -7.28 0.30 2.45
C VAL A 172 -6.51 0.14 1.14
N VAL A 173 -5.79 1.16 0.67
CA VAL A 173 -5.24 1.16 -0.69
C VAL A 173 -4.19 0.07 -0.90
N ALA A 174 -3.15 0.01 -0.06
CA ALA A 174 -2.08 -0.98 -0.23
C ALA A 174 -2.59 -2.42 -0.07
N PRO A 175 -3.40 -2.77 0.95
CA PRO A 175 -4.03 -4.09 1.02
C PRO A 175 -4.86 -4.44 -0.23
N LEU A 176 -5.64 -3.49 -0.74
CA LEU A 176 -6.50 -3.71 -1.91
C LEU A 176 -5.71 -3.87 -3.21
N VAL A 177 -4.68 -3.05 -3.43
CA VAL A 177 -3.77 -3.17 -4.58
C VAL A 177 -2.97 -4.48 -4.49
N ARG A 178 -2.60 -4.94 -3.29
CA ARG A 178 -1.99 -6.27 -3.10
C ARG A 178 -2.92 -7.39 -3.57
N VAL A 179 -4.23 -7.31 -3.27
CA VAL A 179 -5.22 -8.26 -3.82
C VAL A 179 -5.27 -8.20 -5.34
N GLY A 180 -5.32 -7.00 -5.92
CA GLY A 180 -5.29 -6.81 -7.39
C GLY A 180 -4.06 -7.41 -8.05
N ASN A 181 -2.87 -7.20 -7.48
CA ASN A 181 -1.61 -7.78 -7.94
C ASN A 181 -1.67 -9.31 -7.92
N LEU A 182 -2.05 -9.91 -6.77
CA LEU A 182 -2.16 -11.36 -6.63
C LEU A 182 -3.17 -11.95 -7.64
N HIS A 183 -4.35 -11.33 -7.78
CA HIS A 183 -5.37 -11.78 -8.72
C HIS A 183 -4.90 -11.75 -10.17
N SER A 184 -4.26 -10.65 -10.58
CA SER A 184 -3.83 -10.45 -11.97
C SER A 184 -2.72 -11.40 -12.43
N ARG A 185 -2.01 -12.05 -11.49
CA ARG A 185 -0.99 -13.07 -11.77
C ARG A 185 -1.56 -14.45 -12.06
N ILE A 186 -2.83 -14.70 -11.74
CA ILE A 186 -3.44 -16.02 -11.88
C ILE A 186 -3.59 -16.39 -13.36
N GLN A 187 -3.12 -17.60 -13.71
CA GLN A 187 -3.18 -18.11 -15.09
C GLN A 187 -4.04 -19.37 -15.26
N TYR A 188 -4.22 -20.15 -14.18
CA TYR A 188 -4.90 -21.45 -14.18
C TYR A 188 -6.01 -21.47 -13.11
N PRO A 189 -7.13 -22.20 -13.29
CA PRO A 189 -7.52 -23.04 -14.43
C PRO A 189 -8.01 -22.27 -15.66
N LYS A 190 -8.49 -21.04 -15.47
CA LYS A 190 -8.80 -20.05 -16.51
C LYS A 190 -8.20 -18.74 -16.03
N ARG A 191 -7.58 -17.96 -16.91
CA ARG A 191 -7.10 -16.61 -16.58
C ARG A 191 -8.31 -15.72 -16.26
N PRO A 192 -8.51 -15.29 -15.00
CA PRO A 192 -9.56 -14.34 -14.67
C PRO A 192 -9.14 -12.93 -15.11
N LYS A 193 -10.12 -12.09 -15.43
CA LYS A 193 -9.90 -10.68 -15.77
C LYS A 193 -9.90 -9.82 -14.51
N THR A 194 -9.04 -8.82 -14.49
CA THR A 194 -8.93 -7.88 -13.37
C THR A 194 -9.16 -6.47 -13.86
N TYR A 195 -9.93 -5.66 -13.14
CA TYR A 195 -10.18 -4.25 -13.46
C TYR A 195 -10.08 -3.40 -12.21
N GLU A 196 -9.34 -2.30 -12.30
CA GLU A 196 -9.18 -1.33 -11.22
C GLU A 196 -9.89 -0.01 -11.55
N TYR A 197 -10.52 0.59 -10.54
CA TYR A 197 -10.92 2.00 -10.57
C TYR A 197 -10.44 2.78 -9.36
N VAL A 198 -10.33 4.09 -9.55
CA VAL A 198 -10.24 5.06 -8.47
C VAL A 198 -11.37 6.06 -8.64
N PHE A 199 -12.25 6.12 -7.64
CA PHE A 199 -13.29 7.14 -7.57
C PHE A 199 -12.66 8.40 -7.00
N HIS A 200 -12.80 9.52 -7.70
CA HIS A 200 -12.20 10.82 -7.33
C HIS A 200 -13.21 11.96 -7.36
N TYR A 201 -14.42 11.71 -7.87
CA TYR A 201 -15.45 12.72 -8.02
C TYR A 201 -16.08 13.01 -6.67
N GLN A 202 -15.92 14.24 -6.21
CA GLN A 202 -16.55 14.73 -5.00
C GLN A 202 -17.97 15.23 -5.32
N THR A 203 -18.95 14.78 -4.52
CA THR A 203 -20.34 15.24 -4.65
C THR A 203 -20.40 16.76 -4.46
N GLU A 204 -21.17 17.46 -5.30
CA GLU A 204 -21.25 18.93 -5.23
C GLU A 204 -21.81 19.43 -3.88
N ASP A 205 -22.81 18.73 -3.34
CA ASP A 205 -23.46 18.99 -2.05
C ASP A 205 -22.76 18.27 -0.88
N ALA A 206 -21.45 18.02 -0.98
CA ALA A 206 -20.66 17.43 0.10
C ALA A 206 -20.53 18.38 1.31
N LEU A 207 -20.71 17.85 2.53
CA LEU A 207 -20.64 18.60 3.78
C LEU A 207 -19.22 18.75 4.36
N TYR A 208 -18.21 18.29 3.63
CA TYR A 208 -16.81 18.33 4.03
C TYR A 208 -15.96 19.12 3.03
N SER A 209 -14.73 19.44 3.40
CA SER A 209 -13.82 20.25 2.58
C SER A 209 -13.67 19.76 1.13
N GLN A 210 -13.78 20.68 0.15
CA GLN A 210 -13.64 20.38 -1.29
C GLN A 210 -12.19 20.14 -1.78
N ARG A 211 -11.25 20.00 -0.84
CA ARG A 211 -9.82 20.00 -1.14
C ARG A 211 -9.27 18.62 -1.48
N MET A 212 -9.70 17.58 -0.77
CA MET A 212 -9.10 16.24 -0.89
C MET A 212 -9.80 15.33 -1.90
N GLY A 213 -10.96 15.72 -2.46
CA GLY A 213 -11.74 14.88 -3.37
C GLY A 213 -12.82 14.08 -2.64
N CYS A 214 -13.06 12.85 -3.07
CA CYS A 214 -14.14 12.03 -2.51
C CYS A 214 -13.69 11.21 -1.29
N VAL A 215 -14.62 11.00 -0.35
CA VAL A 215 -14.38 10.23 0.88
C VAL A 215 -14.90 8.79 0.79
N HIS A 216 -14.53 7.95 1.74
CA HIS A 216 -14.93 6.54 1.81
C HIS A 216 -16.44 6.35 1.62
N GLY A 217 -16.81 5.43 0.71
CA GLY A 217 -18.20 5.04 0.44
C GLY A 217 -19.02 6.04 -0.37
N GLU A 218 -18.46 7.19 -0.76
CA GLU A 218 -19.19 8.19 -1.54
C GLU A 218 -19.63 7.69 -2.92
N GLU A 219 -18.84 6.79 -3.52
CA GLU A 219 -19.13 6.19 -4.82
C GLU A 219 -20.41 5.35 -4.80
N LEU A 220 -20.84 4.86 -3.63
CA LEU A 220 -22.05 4.07 -3.48
C LEU A 220 -23.30 4.82 -3.96
N SER A 221 -23.38 6.13 -3.73
CA SER A 221 -24.50 6.95 -4.22
C SER A 221 -24.64 6.85 -5.75
N TYR A 222 -23.52 6.83 -6.45
CA TYR A 222 -23.46 6.76 -7.92
C TYR A 222 -23.66 5.34 -8.43
N VAL A 223 -23.15 4.33 -7.72
CA VAL A 223 -23.35 2.91 -8.05
C VAL A 223 -24.83 2.52 -7.91
N PHE A 224 -25.55 3.06 -6.92
CA PHE A 224 -26.96 2.76 -6.67
C PHE A 224 -27.95 3.71 -7.37
N GLY A 225 -27.47 4.66 -8.17
CA GLY A 225 -28.36 5.51 -8.97
C GLY A 225 -29.07 6.61 -8.18
N ALA A 226 -28.57 6.99 -7.00
CA ALA A 226 -29.17 8.07 -6.21
C ALA A 226 -29.29 9.39 -7.02
N PRO A 227 -28.28 9.80 -7.82
CA PRO A 227 -28.40 10.99 -8.68
C PRO A 227 -29.44 10.89 -9.81
N MET A 228 -29.94 9.69 -10.12
CA MET A 228 -30.88 9.45 -11.22
C MET A 228 -32.35 9.46 -10.78
N VAL A 229 -32.60 9.50 -9.47
CA VAL A 229 -33.95 9.51 -8.89
C VAL A 229 -34.19 10.79 -8.10
N SER A 230 -35.47 11.18 -7.99
CA SER A 230 -35.82 12.40 -7.25
C SER A 230 -35.64 12.27 -5.73
N PHE A 231 -35.74 11.05 -5.20
CA PHE A 231 -35.54 10.77 -3.77
C PHE A 231 -35.14 9.31 -3.58
N LEU A 232 -34.03 9.07 -2.89
CA LEU A 232 -33.65 7.75 -2.39
C LEU A 232 -33.41 7.89 -0.87
N SER A 233 -34.21 7.20 -0.06
CA SER A 233 -34.30 7.42 1.40
C SER A 233 -32.97 7.58 2.11
N TYR A 234 -31.98 6.75 1.77
CA TYR A 234 -30.68 6.70 2.44
C TYR A 234 -29.63 7.63 1.81
N PHE A 235 -29.94 8.29 0.70
CA PHE A 235 -29.08 9.27 0.02
C PHE A 235 -29.85 10.60 -0.11
N PRO A 236 -29.97 11.39 0.96
CA PRO A 236 -30.83 12.57 1.00
C PRO A 236 -30.26 13.78 0.23
N LYS A 237 -29.08 13.63 -0.39
CA LYS A 237 -28.37 14.73 -1.04
C LYS A 237 -29.06 15.18 -2.33
N ASN A 238 -28.95 16.46 -2.64
CA ASN A 238 -29.33 16.96 -3.95
C ASN A 238 -28.21 16.66 -4.94
N PHE A 239 -28.57 16.19 -6.13
CA PHE A 239 -27.61 15.88 -7.18
C PHE A 239 -27.84 16.74 -8.42
N SER A 240 -26.74 17.15 -9.04
CA SER A 240 -26.73 17.90 -10.29
C SER A 240 -27.01 16.98 -11.49
N LYS A 241 -27.42 17.57 -12.62
CA LYS A 241 -27.62 16.79 -13.86
C LYS A 241 -26.34 16.11 -14.33
N THR A 242 -25.17 16.72 -14.06
CA THR A 242 -23.87 16.12 -14.37
C THR A 242 -23.62 14.88 -13.52
N GLU A 243 -24.05 14.87 -12.26
CA GLU A 243 -23.98 13.70 -11.38
C GLU A 243 -24.92 12.57 -11.82
N SER A 244 -26.10 12.90 -12.35
CA SER A 244 -26.98 11.90 -12.97
C SER A 244 -26.29 11.16 -14.13
N VAL A 245 -25.60 11.90 -15.01
CA VAL A 245 -24.86 11.30 -16.14
C VAL A 245 -23.64 10.51 -15.66
N LEU A 246 -22.93 10.99 -14.64
CA LEU A 246 -21.84 10.24 -14.01
C LEU A 246 -22.35 8.92 -13.43
N SER A 247 -23.46 8.95 -12.69
CA SER A 247 -24.08 7.76 -12.10
C SER A 247 -24.53 6.77 -13.17
N GLU A 248 -25.12 7.24 -14.27
CA GLU A 248 -25.47 6.39 -15.41
C GLU A 248 -24.23 5.68 -15.99
N ASN A 249 -23.11 6.40 -16.16
CA ASN A 249 -21.85 5.81 -16.64
C ASN A 249 -21.28 4.77 -15.67
N VAL A 250 -21.29 5.05 -14.36
CA VAL A 250 -20.85 4.12 -13.31
C VAL A 250 -21.71 2.85 -13.33
N ILE A 251 -23.03 2.99 -13.34
CA ILE A 251 -23.98 1.86 -13.40
C ILE A 251 -23.76 1.04 -14.66
N ASN A 252 -23.52 1.68 -15.81
CA ASN A 252 -23.24 0.96 -17.06
C ASN A 252 -22.00 0.08 -16.94
N PHE A 253 -20.89 0.58 -16.37
CA PHE A 253 -19.70 -0.25 -16.15
C PHE A 253 -19.95 -1.40 -15.17
N TRP A 254 -20.60 -1.14 -14.03
CA TRP A 254 -20.88 -2.18 -13.02
C TRP A 254 -21.83 -3.26 -13.56
N THR A 255 -22.89 -2.86 -14.27
CA THR A 255 -23.85 -3.81 -14.84
C THR A 255 -23.27 -4.59 -16.03
N ASN A 256 -22.40 -3.99 -16.83
CA ASN A 256 -21.66 -4.71 -17.87
C ASN A 256 -20.72 -5.76 -17.26
N PHE A 257 -19.97 -5.38 -16.22
CA PHE A 257 -19.11 -6.32 -15.51
C PHE A 257 -19.92 -7.49 -14.92
N ALA A 258 -21.07 -7.20 -14.29
CA ALA A 258 -21.95 -8.24 -13.77
C ALA A 258 -22.53 -9.18 -14.84
N LYS A 259 -22.85 -8.65 -16.03
CA LYS A 259 -23.41 -9.43 -17.16
C LYS A 259 -22.36 -10.26 -17.90
N TYR A 260 -21.14 -9.74 -18.05
CA TYR A 260 -20.18 -10.24 -19.03
C TYR A 260 -18.78 -10.52 -18.50
N GLY A 261 -18.49 -10.21 -17.24
CA GLY A 261 -17.13 -10.22 -16.68
C GLY A 261 -16.21 -9.14 -17.27
N ASP A 262 -16.76 -8.18 -18.00
CA ASP A 262 -16.03 -7.09 -18.66
C ASP A 262 -16.82 -5.78 -18.55
N PRO A 263 -16.28 -4.73 -17.90
CA PRO A 263 -16.99 -3.46 -17.73
C PRO A 263 -17.27 -2.76 -19.08
N ASN A 264 -16.53 -3.09 -20.14
CA ASN A 264 -16.75 -2.51 -21.47
C ASN A 264 -18.00 -3.06 -22.18
N GLY A 265 -18.64 -4.09 -21.62
CA GLY A 265 -19.76 -4.79 -22.24
C GLY A 265 -19.31 -5.89 -23.20
N HIS A 266 -20.23 -6.38 -24.03
CA HIS A 266 -19.86 -7.31 -25.09
C HIS A 266 -19.01 -6.63 -26.17
N HIS A 267 -17.87 -7.22 -26.49
CA HIS A 267 -17.23 -7.02 -27.78
C HIS A 267 -18.16 -7.60 -28.85
N HIS A 268 -18.96 -6.76 -29.51
CA HIS A 268 -19.51 -7.14 -30.81
C HIS A 268 -18.33 -7.26 -31.79
N GLY A 269 -17.74 -8.45 -31.88
CA GLY A 269 -17.00 -8.84 -33.06
C GLY A 269 -17.94 -8.68 -34.26
N ASN A 270 -17.56 -7.83 -35.20
CA ASN A 270 -18.22 -7.62 -36.49
C ASN A 270 -19.68 -7.16 -36.45
N GLN A 271 -19.89 -5.87 -36.15
CA GLN A 271 -20.90 -5.09 -36.88
C GLN A 271 -20.29 -3.79 -37.38
N GLU A 272 -19.46 -3.88 -38.42
CA GLU A 272 -19.54 -2.88 -39.48
C GLU A 272 -20.94 -3.00 -40.08
N ASN A 273 -21.90 -2.19 -39.61
CA ASN A 273 -23.00 -1.72 -40.44
C ASN A 273 -23.82 -0.64 -39.71
N ASN A 274 -23.67 0.59 -40.21
CA ASN A 274 -24.71 1.60 -40.35
C ASN A 274 -25.59 2.00 -39.14
N GLU A 275 -24.99 2.64 -38.15
CA GLU A 275 -25.69 3.72 -37.43
C GLU A 275 -24.84 4.99 -37.41
N LYS A 276 -24.98 5.78 -38.48
CA LYS A 276 -24.68 7.22 -38.47
C LYS A 276 -25.77 7.91 -37.64
N GLY A 277 -25.66 7.84 -36.31
CA GLY A 277 -26.61 8.46 -35.39
C GLY A 277 -25.97 8.80 -34.05
N LYS A 278 -25.68 10.09 -33.86
CA LYS A 278 -25.32 10.79 -32.60
C LYS A 278 -23.99 10.40 -31.92
N GLY A 279 -23.00 11.27 -32.12
CA GLY A 279 -21.93 11.53 -31.15
C GLY A 279 -21.05 10.34 -30.80
N LYS A 280 -20.08 10.00 -31.66
CA LYS A 280 -18.93 9.17 -31.29
C LYS A 280 -18.19 9.83 -30.13
N ILE A 281 -18.59 9.52 -28.90
CA ILE A 281 -17.64 9.42 -27.80
C ILE A 281 -16.69 8.32 -28.26
N GLU A 282 -15.41 8.65 -28.50
CA GLU A 282 -14.37 7.61 -28.53
C GLU A 282 -14.63 6.70 -27.34
N LYS A 283 -15.06 5.47 -27.61
CA LYS A 283 -15.60 4.56 -26.61
C LYS A 283 -14.46 4.29 -25.63
N LEU A 284 -14.45 5.00 -24.50
CA LEU A 284 -13.40 4.89 -23.49
C LEU A 284 -13.35 3.43 -23.07
N SER A 285 -12.27 2.75 -23.42
CA SER A 285 -12.08 1.35 -23.04
C SER A 285 -11.45 1.31 -21.66
N TRP A 286 -12.11 0.67 -20.71
CA TRP A 286 -11.56 0.31 -19.41
C TRP A 286 -10.55 -0.84 -19.62
N PRO A 287 -9.25 -0.58 -19.47
CA PRO A 287 -8.22 -1.59 -19.70
C PRO A 287 -8.22 -2.64 -18.58
N GLU A 288 -7.85 -3.87 -18.92
CA GLU A 288 -7.57 -4.90 -17.92
C GLU A 288 -6.35 -4.49 -17.08
N TYR A 289 -6.51 -4.56 -15.77
CA TYR A 289 -5.45 -4.35 -14.80
C TYR A 289 -4.45 -5.51 -14.83
N ASN A 290 -3.17 -5.18 -14.72
CA ASN A 290 -2.10 -6.13 -14.47
C ASN A 290 -1.03 -5.46 -13.62
N GLU A 291 -0.29 -6.27 -12.86
CA GLU A 291 0.76 -5.77 -11.97
C GLU A 291 1.82 -4.90 -12.66
N THR A 292 2.11 -5.14 -13.95
CA THR A 292 3.16 -4.41 -14.67
C THR A 292 2.74 -3.01 -15.09
N HIS A 293 1.51 -2.85 -15.60
CA HIS A 293 1.04 -1.59 -16.16
C HIS A 293 0.09 -0.84 -15.22
N GLN A 294 -0.49 -1.53 -14.24
CA GLN A 294 -1.38 -1.00 -13.18
C GLN A 294 -2.39 0.02 -13.70
N LYS A 295 -3.03 -0.29 -14.84
CA LYS A 295 -3.97 0.63 -15.47
C LYS A 295 -5.31 0.59 -14.73
N TYR A 296 -5.88 1.78 -14.52
CA TYR A 296 -7.16 1.94 -13.86
C TYR A 296 -8.00 3.03 -14.52
N ILE A 297 -9.31 2.98 -14.24
CA ILE A 297 -10.23 4.08 -14.58
C ILE A 297 -10.34 5.06 -13.41
N ASN A 298 -10.05 6.33 -13.69
CA ASN A 298 -10.20 7.44 -12.78
C ASN A 298 -11.54 8.16 -13.01
N PHE A 299 -12.48 8.02 -12.08
CA PHE A 299 -13.75 8.74 -12.08
C PHE A 299 -13.60 10.09 -11.39
N ALA A 300 -13.03 11.08 -12.08
CA ALA A 300 -12.91 12.46 -11.58
C ALA A 300 -13.95 13.43 -12.17
N GLY A 301 -14.92 12.90 -12.93
CA GLY A 301 -15.95 13.67 -13.63
C GLY A 301 -16.71 12.80 -14.62
N VAL A 302 -17.65 13.40 -15.35
CA VAL A 302 -18.57 12.70 -16.27
C VAL A 302 -17.84 11.81 -17.28
N LYS A 303 -16.68 12.25 -17.79
CA LYS A 303 -15.81 11.45 -18.66
C LYS A 303 -14.67 10.86 -17.82
N PRO A 304 -14.69 9.53 -17.55
CA PRO A 304 -13.59 8.89 -16.85
C PRO A 304 -12.31 8.99 -17.68
N LYS A 305 -11.16 8.85 -17.02
CA LYS A 305 -9.85 8.84 -17.70
C LYS A 305 -9.11 7.56 -17.34
N VAL A 306 -8.45 6.95 -18.33
CA VAL A 306 -7.47 5.89 -18.06
C VAL A 306 -6.23 6.55 -17.46
N LYS A 307 -5.76 6.00 -16.34
CA LYS A 307 -4.49 6.33 -15.72
C LYS A 307 -3.77 5.02 -15.38
N ASP A 308 -2.57 5.14 -14.86
CA ASP A 308 -1.75 4.03 -14.43
C ASP A 308 -1.05 4.36 -13.11
N HIS A 309 -0.61 3.32 -12.40
CA HIS A 309 0.28 3.45 -11.24
C HIS A 309 -0.24 4.38 -10.14
N TYR A 310 -1.50 4.16 -9.71
CA TYR A 310 -2.10 4.94 -8.63
C TYR A 310 -1.20 4.91 -7.38
N HIS A 311 -0.77 6.07 -6.90
CA HIS A 311 0.13 6.21 -5.74
C HIS A 311 1.42 5.36 -5.80
N ALA A 312 1.94 4.99 -6.99
CA ALA A 312 2.97 3.96 -7.09
C ALA A 312 4.25 4.16 -6.25
N HIS A 313 4.70 5.40 -6.04
CA HIS A 313 5.82 5.68 -5.14
C HIS A 313 5.53 5.23 -3.70
N ARG A 314 4.40 5.71 -3.15
CA ARG A 314 3.93 5.38 -1.80
C ARG A 314 3.52 3.91 -1.67
N LEU A 315 2.90 3.34 -2.69
CA LEU A 315 2.54 1.92 -2.68
C LEU A 315 3.76 1.01 -2.75
N SER A 316 4.81 1.38 -3.48
CA SER A 316 6.08 0.64 -3.46
C SER A 316 6.65 0.60 -2.04
N PHE A 317 6.54 1.71 -1.30
CA PHE A 317 6.92 1.79 0.10
C PHE A 317 6.13 0.80 0.99
N TRP A 318 4.80 0.80 0.91
CA TRP A 318 3.94 -0.09 1.71
C TRP A 318 4.02 -1.57 1.30
N LEU A 319 4.18 -1.87 0.01
CA LEU A 319 4.15 -3.23 -0.52
C LEU A 319 5.52 -3.91 -0.54
N ASN A 320 6.62 -3.14 -0.55
CA ASN A 320 7.97 -3.70 -0.67
C ASN A 320 8.89 -3.34 0.51
N LEU A 321 9.01 -2.04 0.86
CA LEU A 321 9.97 -1.59 1.88
C LEU A 321 9.53 -1.98 3.29
N ILE A 322 8.31 -1.60 3.70
CA ILE A 322 7.80 -1.91 5.05
C ILE A 322 7.83 -3.41 5.35
N PRO A 323 7.35 -4.31 4.45
CA PRO A 323 7.44 -5.75 4.69
C PRO A 323 8.89 -6.26 4.83
N THR A 324 9.85 -5.57 4.25
CA THR A 324 11.28 -5.89 4.38
C THR A 324 11.83 -5.44 5.73
N LEU A 325 11.42 -4.28 6.23
CA LEU A 325 11.73 -3.80 7.58
C LEU A 325 11.04 -4.64 8.66
N HIS A 326 9.80 -5.05 8.42
CA HIS A 326 8.98 -5.84 9.33
C HIS A 326 9.34 -7.33 9.31
N ARG A 327 10.58 -7.65 9.68
CA ARG A 327 11.08 -9.02 9.84
C ARG A 327 11.65 -9.21 11.24
N ALA A 328 11.42 -10.38 11.82
CA ALA A 328 12.13 -10.79 13.03
C ALA A 328 13.63 -10.85 12.70
N ALA A 329 14.46 -10.15 13.46
CA ALA A 329 15.90 -10.22 13.27
C ALA A 329 16.38 -11.65 13.55
N ALA A 330 17.26 -12.18 12.68
CA ALA A 330 17.72 -13.56 12.76
C ALA A 330 18.74 -13.82 13.90
N SER A 331 19.19 -12.80 14.64
CA SER A 331 20.13 -12.97 15.75
C SER A 331 20.14 -11.79 16.72
N GLU A 332 20.09 -12.09 18.02
CA GLU A 332 20.57 -11.28 19.17
C GLU A 332 20.02 -9.85 19.40
N SER A 333 18.96 -9.40 18.72
CA SER A 333 18.32 -8.13 19.11
C SER A 333 17.41 -8.31 20.33
N THR A 334 17.65 -7.55 21.40
CA THR A 334 16.73 -7.52 22.56
C THR A 334 15.30 -7.15 22.11
N ALA A 335 14.27 -7.73 22.74
CA ALA A 335 12.87 -7.47 22.38
C ALA A 335 12.50 -5.97 22.37
N ASN A 336 13.22 -5.15 23.14
CA ASN A 336 13.05 -3.70 23.20
C ASN A 336 13.43 -2.98 21.89
N HIS A 337 14.36 -3.52 21.10
CA HIS A 337 14.77 -2.93 19.82
C HIS A 337 13.62 -2.85 18.81
N HIS A 338 12.59 -3.69 18.97
CA HIS A 338 11.45 -3.66 18.08
C HIS A 338 10.40 -2.61 18.46
N LEU A 339 10.51 -1.95 19.61
CA LEU A 339 9.48 -1.06 20.12
C LEU A 339 9.69 0.38 19.62
N LEU A 340 8.63 1.19 19.71
CA LEU A 340 8.73 2.63 19.51
C LEU A 340 9.54 3.28 20.64
N ASP A 341 10.19 4.39 20.33
CA ASP A 341 10.74 5.28 21.35
C ASP A 341 9.60 5.80 22.23
N ASP A 342 9.81 5.86 23.56
CA ASP A 342 8.80 6.29 24.53
C ASP A 342 7.47 5.51 24.44
N HIS A 343 7.53 4.21 24.09
CA HIS A 343 6.33 3.39 23.89
C HIS A 343 5.50 3.16 25.17
N ASP A 344 6.04 3.40 26.36
CA ASP A 344 5.29 3.29 27.61
C ASP A 344 4.45 4.54 27.93
N ASN A 345 4.70 5.65 27.24
CA ASN A 345 3.97 6.88 27.45
C ASN A 345 2.66 6.90 26.63
N PRO A 346 1.48 6.83 27.27
CA PRO A 346 0.20 6.81 26.57
C PRO A 346 -0.09 8.12 25.83
N LEU A 347 0.55 9.24 26.21
CA LEU A 347 0.37 10.55 25.56
C LEU A 347 1.00 10.61 24.16
N THR A 348 1.82 9.63 23.79
CA THR A 348 2.44 9.54 22.47
C THR A 348 1.58 8.81 21.44
N TYR A 349 0.36 8.43 21.81
CA TYR A 349 -0.59 7.70 20.99
C TYR A 349 -1.93 8.42 20.92
N ASP A 350 -2.71 8.04 19.92
CA ASP A 350 -4.08 8.45 19.71
C ASP A 350 -4.96 7.21 19.78
N GLY A 351 -6.01 7.22 20.60
CA GLY A 351 -6.87 6.05 20.75
C GLY A 351 -6.21 4.85 21.46
N ILE A 352 -6.69 3.64 21.16
CA ILE A 352 -6.34 2.42 21.90
C ILE A 352 -5.21 1.67 21.18
N VAL A 353 -4.16 1.31 21.92
CA VAL A 353 -3.01 0.57 21.40
C VAL A 353 -2.96 -0.88 21.85
N ARG A 354 -2.38 -1.75 21.02
CA ARG A 354 -2.16 -3.17 21.34
C ARG A 354 -1.26 -3.33 22.56
N SER A 355 -1.62 -4.29 23.42
CA SER A 355 -0.83 -4.67 24.60
C SER A 355 0.49 -5.34 24.22
N LYS A 356 1.51 -5.24 25.07
CA LYS A 356 2.89 -5.70 24.83
C LYS A 356 3.06 -7.23 24.68
N SER A 357 2.01 -8.04 24.76
CA SER A 357 2.15 -9.49 24.87
C SER A 357 2.95 -10.08 23.70
N PRO A 358 4.13 -10.67 23.94
CA PRO A 358 4.92 -11.33 22.91
C PRO A 358 4.25 -12.67 22.61
N GLY A 359 3.41 -12.69 21.57
CA GLY A 359 2.65 -13.88 21.18
C GLY A 359 1.66 -13.65 20.05
N ASP A 360 1.17 -12.42 19.86
CA ASP A 360 0.33 -12.06 18.71
C ASP A 360 1.22 -11.72 17.49
N THR A 361 1.95 -12.71 16.98
CA THR A 361 2.63 -12.59 15.69
C THR A 361 1.57 -12.58 14.60
N MET A 362 1.12 -11.39 14.19
CA MET A 362 0.53 -11.26 12.85
C MET A 362 1.65 -11.54 11.85
N VAL A 363 1.67 -12.75 11.29
CA VAL A 363 2.52 -13.08 10.16
C VAL A 363 1.93 -12.38 8.93
N MET A 364 2.38 -11.14 8.68
CA MET A 364 2.25 -10.56 7.36
C MET A 364 3.33 -11.23 6.51
N THR A 365 2.97 -12.31 5.82
CA THR A 365 3.91 -13.12 5.03
C THR A 365 4.63 -12.24 4.00
N THR A 366 5.95 -12.26 4.10
CA THR A 366 6.90 -11.70 3.15
C THR A 366 6.97 -12.62 1.93
N PRO A 367 7.18 -12.10 0.70
CA PRO A 367 7.51 -12.95 -0.43
C PRO A 367 8.89 -13.54 -0.21
N SER A 368 8.98 -14.86 -0.11
CA SER A 368 10.25 -15.57 -0.13
C SER A 368 10.82 -15.52 -1.55
N THR A 369 11.80 -14.65 -1.77
CA THR A 369 12.60 -14.66 -3.00
C THR A 369 13.57 -15.84 -2.95
N THR A 370 13.15 -17.01 -3.41
CA THR A 370 14.07 -18.10 -3.74
C THR A 370 14.59 -17.92 -5.15
N SER A 371 15.86 -17.53 -5.28
CA SER A 371 16.63 -17.62 -6.52
C SER A 371 16.80 -19.09 -6.95
N PRO A 372 16.71 -19.42 -8.25
CA PRO A 372 16.85 -20.79 -8.72
C PRO A 372 18.32 -21.19 -8.73
N SER A 373 18.68 -22.26 -8.02
CA SER A 373 19.94 -22.97 -8.24
C SER A 373 19.73 -24.12 -9.24
N PRO A 374 20.72 -24.41 -10.10
CA PRO A 374 20.52 -25.26 -11.27
C PRO A 374 20.48 -26.75 -10.92
N SER A 375 19.68 -27.44 -11.73
CA SER A 375 19.50 -28.89 -11.82
C SER A 375 20.80 -29.68 -11.95
N THR A 376 20.94 -30.72 -11.12
CA THR A 376 21.69 -31.94 -11.46
C THR A 376 20.89 -33.18 -11.04
N THR A 377 20.92 -34.17 -11.91
CA THR A 377 20.11 -35.39 -11.97
C THR A 377 20.51 -36.47 -10.94
N PRO A 378 19.66 -37.50 -10.73
CA PRO A 378 19.69 -38.32 -9.51
C PRO A 378 20.50 -39.61 -9.65
N ARG A 379 21.05 -40.11 -8.53
CA ARG A 379 21.44 -41.52 -8.39
C ARG A 379 21.51 -41.96 -6.93
N GLY A 380 20.74 -43.00 -6.61
CA GLY A 380 21.21 -44.13 -5.79
C GLY A 380 21.02 -44.07 -4.27
N SER A 381 20.03 -44.85 -3.81
CA SER A 381 20.09 -45.77 -2.65
C SER A 381 20.53 -45.26 -1.26
N GLY A 382 19.56 -45.25 -0.34
CA GLY A 382 19.56 -46.19 0.79
C GLY A 382 20.29 -45.84 2.09
N ILE A 383 19.56 -46.11 3.18
CA ILE A 383 20.01 -46.54 4.52
C ILE A 383 19.96 -45.47 5.63
N ASN A 384 19.11 -45.79 6.62
CA ASN A 384 19.02 -45.25 7.97
C ASN A 384 20.36 -45.33 8.71
N THR A 385 20.71 -44.32 9.52
CA THR A 385 21.14 -44.56 10.91
C THR A 385 21.21 -43.27 11.72
N SER A 386 20.63 -43.35 12.92
CA SER A 386 20.87 -42.50 14.08
C SER A 386 22.34 -42.61 14.53
N ALA A 387 22.92 -41.49 14.98
CA ALA A 387 24.00 -41.51 15.97
C ALA A 387 24.07 -40.17 16.72
N TYR A 388 23.94 -40.28 18.03
CA TYR A 388 24.13 -39.25 19.04
C TYR A 388 25.63 -38.91 19.26
N ALA A 389 25.85 -37.77 19.94
CA ALA A 389 27.01 -37.39 20.74
C ALA A 389 28.22 -36.79 19.96
N THR A 390 29.05 -35.86 20.46
CA THR A 390 29.38 -35.47 21.84
C THR A 390 29.87 -34.01 21.85
N LEU A 391 29.56 -33.27 22.92
CA LEU A 391 30.13 -31.97 23.29
C LEU A 391 31.61 -32.11 23.71
N ILE A 392 32.50 -31.28 23.15
CA ILE A 392 33.83 -31.03 23.74
C ILE A 392 33.93 -29.55 24.06
N ILE A 393 34.01 -29.27 25.37
CA ILE A 393 34.37 -28.00 25.98
C ILE A 393 35.90 -27.95 26.03
N LEU A 394 36.50 -26.88 25.54
CA LEU A 394 37.87 -26.49 25.89
C LEU A 394 37.83 -25.08 26.48
N GLU A 395 38.32 -25.01 27.72
CA GLU A 395 38.46 -23.85 28.57
C GLU A 395 39.91 -23.35 28.49
N GLU A 396 40.13 -22.07 28.18
CA GLU A 396 41.38 -21.35 28.48
C GLU A 396 41.05 -19.93 28.97
N ARG A 397 41.82 -19.47 29.97
CA ARG A 397 41.66 -18.25 30.78
C ARG A 397 42.97 -17.42 30.67
N PRO A 398 43.02 -16.20 31.25
CA PRO A 398 42.70 -14.91 30.66
C PRO A 398 43.95 -14.10 30.24
N THR A 399 43.83 -13.22 29.24
CA THR A 399 44.84 -12.15 29.01
C THR A 399 44.20 -10.79 28.76
N VAL A 400 44.91 -9.78 29.24
CA VAL A 400 44.51 -8.38 29.51
C VAL A 400 44.23 -7.56 28.25
N ALA A 401 43.34 -6.59 28.42
CA ALA A 401 42.81 -5.63 27.46
C ALA A 401 43.78 -5.03 26.43
N ALA A 402 43.36 -5.03 25.17
CA ALA A 402 43.75 -4.05 24.16
C ALA A 402 42.55 -3.74 23.26
N LYS A 403 42.18 -2.46 23.21
CA LYS A 403 41.10 -1.87 22.40
C LYS A 403 41.43 -2.03 20.92
N SER A 404 40.72 -2.89 20.19
CA SER A 404 40.83 -3.01 18.73
C SER A 404 39.54 -2.52 18.07
N MET A 405 39.67 -1.49 17.22
CA MET A 405 38.63 -1.03 16.30
C MET A 405 38.46 -2.08 15.20
N ASN A 406 37.23 -2.54 14.97
CA ASN A 406 36.89 -3.41 13.84
C ASN A 406 37.03 -2.62 12.53
N ILE A 407 38.02 -2.98 11.72
CA ILE A 407 38.34 -2.39 10.40
C ILE A 407 37.49 -3.01 9.26
N THR A 408 36.61 -3.95 9.58
CA THR A 408 35.82 -4.70 8.58
C THR A 408 34.65 -3.91 7.97
N ASP A 409 34.03 -2.97 8.70
CA ASP A 409 32.93 -2.14 8.16
C ASP A 409 33.41 -1.03 7.23
N SER A 410 34.66 -0.57 7.40
CA SER A 410 35.25 0.43 6.50
C SER A 410 35.62 -0.17 5.15
N LEU A 411 35.94 -1.46 5.06
CA LEU A 411 36.31 -2.09 3.78
C LEU A 411 35.10 -2.29 2.87
N ALA A 412 33.92 -2.59 3.42
CA ALA A 412 32.67 -2.69 2.65
C ALA A 412 32.23 -1.33 2.08
N MET A 413 32.41 -0.24 2.85
CA MET A 413 32.21 1.13 2.39
C MET A 413 33.22 1.54 1.29
N ILE A 414 34.47 1.08 1.37
CA ILE A 414 35.51 1.35 0.37
C ILE A 414 35.21 0.66 -0.98
N PHE A 415 34.68 -0.57 -0.96
CA PHE A 415 34.33 -1.28 -2.20
C PHE A 415 33.08 -0.68 -2.91
N GLN A 416 32.14 -0.11 -2.17
CA GLN A 416 30.95 0.53 -2.75
C GLN A 416 31.23 1.96 -3.24
N GLN A 417 32.16 2.70 -2.61
CA GLN A 417 32.65 3.99 -3.12
C GLN A 417 33.51 3.86 -4.39
N GLY A 418 34.23 2.75 -4.59
CA GLY A 418 35.06 2.55 -5.79
C GLY A 418 34.27 2.48 -7.10
N ALA A 419 33.09 1.83 -7.09
CA ALA A 419 32.23 1.70 -8.27
C ALA A 419 31.51 3.01 -8.61
N TYR A 420 31.08 3.78 -7.60
CA TYR A 420 30.49 5.11 -7.82
C TYR A 420 31.53 6.16 -8.22
N SER A 421 32.74 6.10 -7.66
CA SER A 421 33.83 7.02 -8.02
C SER A 421 34.29 6.82 -9.46
N THR A 422 34.39 5.57 -9.95
CA THR A 422 34.84 5.32 -11.33
C THR A 422 33.84 5.81 -12.37
N ALA A 423 32.54 5.57 -12.17
CA ALA A 423 31.50 6.08 -13.08
C ALA A 423 31.45 7.61 -13.08
N LEU A 424 31.59 8.26 -11.92
CA LEU A 424 31.63 9.72 -11.80
C LEU A 424 32.90 10.31 -12.44
N THR A 425 34.08 9.73 -12.19
CA THR A 425 35.34 10.16 -12.80
C THR A 425 35.36 9.97 -14.32
N VAL A 426 34.79 8.87 -14.83
CA VAL A 426 34.65 8.65 -16.28
C VAL A 426 33.71 9.69 -16.88
N THR A 427 32.57 10.00 -16.23
CA THR A 427 31.62 11.00 -16.71
C THR A 427 32.24 12.40 -16.73
N ILE A 428 32.95 12.78 -15.66
CA ILE A 428 33.68 14.04 -15.58
C ILE A 428 34.80 14.10 -16.64
N GLY A 429 35.55 13.01 -16.82
CA GLY A 429 36.62 12.91 -17.83
C GLY A 429 36.09 13.07 -19.26
N ILE A 430 34.97 12.41 -19.59
CA ILE A 430 34.30 12.57 -20.89
C ILE A 430 33.78 14.00 -21.05
N GLY A 431 33.15 14.57 -20.02
CA GLY A 431 32.65 15.95 -20.03
C GLY A 431 33.75 16.98 -20.26
N CYS A 432 34.88 16.87 -19.56
CA CYS A 432 36.04 17.75 -19.74
C CYS A 432 36.67 17.59 -21.13
N SER A 433 36.73 16.37 -21.66
CA SER A 433 37.27 16.10 -23.00
C SER A 433 36.42 16.72 -24.10
N LEU A 434 35.09 16.60 -23.99
CA LEU A 434 34.15 17.24 -24.92
C LEU A 434 34.21 18.76 -24.85
N LEU A 435 34.40 19.32 -23.66
CA LEU A 435 34.55 20.77 -23.48
C LEU A 435 35.86 21.29 -24.11
N LEU A 436 36.98 20.60 -23.89
CA LEU A 436 38.26 20.93 -24.54
C LEU A 436 38.17 20.80 -26.07
N LEU A 437 37.51 19.75 -26.57
CA LEU A 437 37.32 19.55 -28.00
C LEU A 437 36.49 20.68 -28.63
N ASN A 438 35.43 21.11 -27.95
CA ASN A 438 34.65 22.29 -28.38
C ASN A 438 35.46 23.58 -28.38
N ILE A 439 36.32 23.80 -27.36
CA ILE A 439 37.21 24.97 -27.32
C ILE A 439 38.22 24.93 -28.47
N ILE A 440 38.81 23.77 -28.76
CA ILE A 440 39.78 23.63 -29.86
C ILE A 440 39.11 23.84 -31.22
N ILE A 441 37.91 23.28 -31.43
CA ILE A 441 37.15 23.53 -32.66
C ILE A 441 36.83 25.02 -32.79
N PHE A 442 36.38 25.67 -31.72
CA PHE A 442 36.06 27.09 -31.73
C PHE A 442 37.30 27.95 -32.01
N ALA A 443 38.44 27.64 -31.38
CA ALA A 443 39.71 28.30 -31.65
C ALA A 443 40.20 28.05 -33.09
N GLY A 444 40.04 26.84 -33.62
CA GLY A 444 40.37 26.50 -35.00
C GLY A 444 39.53 27.27 -36.02
N VAL A 445 38.23 27.41 -35.77
CA VAL A 445 37.33 28.23 -36.60
C VAL A 445 37.68 29.71 -36.48
N TYR A 446 38.00 30.19 -35.28
CA TYR A 446 38.39 31.58 -35.04
C TYR A 446 39.69 31.94 -35.77
N LEU A 447 40.72 31.08 -35.69
CA LEU A 447 42.00 31.30 -36.37
C LEU A 447 41.88 31.17 -37.89
N ASN A 448 41.03 30.28 -38.41
CA ASN A 448 40.76 30.21 -39.85
C ASN A 448 40.01 31.45 -40.34
N ARG A 449 39.10 32.00 -39.54
CA ARG A 449 38.40 33.26 -39.85
C ARG A 449 39.39 34.42 -39.93
N ASP A 450 40.35 34.52 -39.01
CA ASP A 450 41.39 35.56 -39.05
C ASP A 450 42.31 35.41 -40.28
N ARG A 451 42.66 34.17 -40.67
CA ARG A 451 43.43 33.93 -41.91
C ARG A 451 42.67 34.33 -43.17
N THR A 452 41.35 34.12 -43.23
CA THR A 452 40.54 34.60 -44.37
C THR A 452 40.40 36.12 -44.41
N VAL A 453 40.45 36.80 -43.27
CA VAL A 453 40.42 38.28 -43.21
C VAL A 453 41.76 38.87 -43.65
N HIS A 454 42.89 38.30 -43.21
CA HIS A 454 44.22 38.79 -43.62
C HIS A 454 44.53 38.53 -45.10
N HIS A 455 44.11 37.41 -45.69
CA HIS A 455 44.26 37.19 -47.14
C HIS A 455 43.43 38.16 -47.99
N HIS A 456 42.33 38.71 -47.47
CA HIS A 456 41.53 39.71 -48.18
C HIS A 456 42.09 41.13 -48.07
N VAL A 457 42.94 41.42 -47.08
CA VAL A 457 43.63 42.71 -46.92
C VAL A 457 44.90 42.77 -47.77
N ASP A 458 45.69 41.70 -47.82
CA ASP A 458 46.92 41.66 -48.64
C ASP A 458 46.66 41.72 -50.15
N TYR A 459 45.52 41.24 -50.64
CA TYR A 459 45.14 41.38 -52.05
C TYR A 459 44.69 42.79 -52.42
N LYS A 460 44.38 43.65 -51.44
CA LYS A 460 43.90 45.02 -51.64
C LYS A 460 45.01 46.07 -51.57
N GLU A 461 46.20 45.70 -51.07
CA GLU A 461 47.40 46.56 -51.06
C GLU A 461 48.39 46.25 -52.19
N ARG A 462 48.05 45.32 -53.10
CA ARG A 462 48.86 44.98 -54.30
C ARG A 462 48.14 45.14 -55.65
N SER A 463 47.06 45.91 -55.73
CA SER A 463 46.47 46.39 -56.99
C SER A 463 46.64 47.89 -57.17
#